data_AF-A0A2R3WJD2-F1
#
_entry.id   AF-A0A2R3WJD2-F1
#
_cell.length_a   1.000
_cell.length_b   1.000
_cell.length_c   1.000
_cell.angle_alpha   90.00
_cell.angle_beta   90.00
_cell.angle_gamma   90.00
#
_symmetry.space_group_name_H-M   'P 1'
#
loop_
_entity.id
_entity.type
_entity.pdbx_description
1 polymer ?
#
loop_
_entity_poly.entity_id
_entity_poly.type
_entity_poly.pdbx_seq_one_letter_code
_entity_poly.pdbx_strand_id
1 'polypeptide(L)'
;VKLFKEFTDVFNCLPIAALIDEIALCMHGGLSPELRSLSQINQIRRPLIVPDAGLACDVLWSDPEEGGSGWMQSERGVSYTFGEDVVRRVCDNLQIDVVLRAHQVVDNGYAFFAERRLVTIFSASNYCGEFTNSG
;
A
#
# COMPACT_ATOMS: atom_id res chain seq x y z
N VAL A 1 20.68 1.82 22.07
CA VAL A 1 20.96 0.97 20.87
C VAL A 1 20.28 -0.39 20.94
N LYS A 2 20.42 -1.18 22.04
CA LYS A 2 19.79 -2.51 22.17
C LYS A 2 18.27 -2.51 21.92
N LEU A 3 17.53 -1.64 22.61
CA LEU A 3 16.06 -1.57 22.49
C LEU A 3 15.57 -1.25 21.07
N PHE A 4 16.25 -0.33 20.37
CA PHE A 4 15.91 -0.01 18.97
C PHE A 4 16.03 -1.24 18.07
N LYS A 5 17.11 -2.01 18.24
CA LYS A 5 17.30 -3.26 17.50
C LYS A 5 16.21 -4.29 17.80
N GLU A 6 15.80 -4.42 19.06
CA GLU A 6 14.70 -5.32 19.45
C GLU A 6 13.38 -4.92 18.77
N PHE A 7 13.08 -3.63 18.66
CA PHE A 7 11.93 -3.16 17.87
C PHE A 7 12.09 -3.46 16.37
N THR A 8 13.29 -3.25 15.80
CA THR A 8 13.55 -3.62 14.39
C THR A 8 13.32 -5.10 14.15
N ASP A 9 13.78 -5.97 15.05
CA ASP A 9 13.57 -7.42 14.95
C ASP A 9 12.07 -7.78 14.98
N VAL A 10 11.26 -7.05 15.76
CA VAL A 10 9.79 -7.19 15.77
C VAL A 10 9.18 -6.68 14.47
N PHE A 11 9.59 -5.50 13.97
CA PHE A 11 9.06 -4.92 12.73
C PHE A 11 9.32 -5.82 11.52
N ASN A 12 10.50 -6.44 11.45
CA ASN A 12 10.84 -7.38 10.39
C ASN A 12 9.92 -8.63 10.38
N CYS A 13 9.19 -8.90 11.47
CA CYS A 13 8.25 -10.02 11.57
C CYS A 13 6.78 -9.65 11.27
N LEU A 14 6.47 -8.37 11.02
CA LEU A 14 5.11 -7.93 10.75
C LEU A 14 4.57 -8.54 9.44
N PRO A 15 3.26 -8.85 9.37
CA PRO A 15 2.60 -9.14 8.10
C PRO A 15 2.56 -7.86 7.24
N ILE A 16 2.60 -8.04 5.91
CA ILE A 16 2.66 -6.92 4.95
C ILE A 16 1.33 -6.64 4.25
N ALA A 17 0.38 -7.58 4.29
CA ALA A 17 -0.96 -7.43 3.75
C ALA A 17 -1.95 -8.34 4.48
N ALA A 18 -3.24 -8.06 4.33
CA ALA A 18 -4.34 -8.88 4.83
C ALA A 18 -5.45 -8.96 3.79
N LEU A 19 -6.16 -10.09 3.75
CA LEU A 19 -7.35 -10.26 2.91
C LEU A 19 -8.55 -10.46 3.84
N ILE A 20 -9.58 -9.63 3.70
CA ILE A 20 -10.80 -9.67 4.51
C ILE A 20 -11.93 -10.24 3.65
N ASP A 21 -12.53 -11.34 4.10
CA ASP A 21 -13.65 -12.03 3.48
C ASP A 21 -13.47 -12.32 1.98
N GLU A 22 -12.23 -12.52 1.53
CA GLU A 22 -11.87 -12.69 0.10
C GLU A 22 -12.26 -11.50 -0.80
N ILE A 23 -12.64 -10.37 -0.21
CA ILE A 23 -13.22 -9.21 -0.88
C ILE A 23 -12.29 -8.00 -0.83
N ALA A 24 -11.68 -7.73 0.34
CA ALA A 24 -10.89 -6.53 0.56
C ALA A 24 -9.42 -6.85 0.84
N LEU A 25 -8.53 -6.43 -0.06
CA LEU A 25 -7.09 -6.58 0.09
C LEU A 25 -6.50 -5.32 0.76
N CYS A 26 -5.94 -5.50 1.94
CA CYS A 26 -5.39 -4.44 2.77
C CYS A 26 -3.85 -4.44 2.72
N MET A 27 -3.23 -3.29 2.55
CA MET A 27 -1.77 -3.10 2.64
C MET A 27 -1.41 -1.66 3.01
N HIS A 28 -0.15 -1.38 3.34
CA HIS A 28 0.23 0.00 3.70
C HIS A 28 0.36 0.90 2.47
N GLY A 29 1.23 0.49 1.53
CA GLY A 29 1.52 1.15 0.27
C GLY A 29 0.44 0.83 -0.76
N GLY A 30 0.73 0.04 -1.76
CA GLY A 30 -0.25 -0.20 -2.82
C GLY A 30 0.12 -1.38 -3.70
N LEU A 31 -0.38 -1.34 -4.93
CA LEU A 31 -0.23 -2.43 -5.86
C LEU A 31 1.22 -2.54 -6.38
N SER A 32 1.62 -3.72 -6.82
CA SER A 32 2.93 -3.95 -7.46
C SER A 32 2.76 -4.37 -8.92
N PRO A 33 3.65 -3.92 -9.84
CA PRO A 33 3.72 -4.47 -11.19
C PRO A 33 4.06 -5.97 -11.20
N GLU A 34 4.62 -6.51 -10.12
CA GLU A 34 4.95 -7.94 -9.96
C GLU A 34 3.81 -8.76 -9.34
N LEU A 35 2.79 -8.12 -8.77
CA LEU A 35 1.66 -8.82 -8.16
C LEU A 35 0.75 -9.42 -9.24
N ARG A 36 0.70 -10.74 -9.28
CA ARG A 36 -0.13 -11.56 -10.18
C ARG A 36 -1.02 -12.53 -9.43
N SER A 37 -0.63 -12.93 -8.22
CA SER A 37 -1.38 -13.83 -7.34
C SER A 37 -1.14 -13.47 -5.89
N LEU A 38 -2.17 -13.61 -5.05
CA LEU A 38 -2.07 -13.47 -3.60
C LEU A 38 -1.08 -14.46 -2.97
N SER A 39 -0.81 -15.59 -3.63
CA SER A 39 0.21 -16.55 -3.20
C SER A 39 1.62 -15.95 -3.15
N GLN A 40 1.93 -14.96 -4.00
CA GLN A 40 3.24 -14.31 -4.00
C GLN A 40 3.48 -13.53 -2.70
N ILE A 41 2.44 -12.88 -2.16
CA ILE A 41 2.50 -12.19 -0.86
C ILE A 41 2.77 -13.21 0.26
N ASN A 42 2.07 -14.34 0.24
CA ASN A 42 2.25 -15.42 1.24
C ASN A 42 3.65 -16.05 1.21
N GLN A 43 4.36 -15.96 0.09
CA GLN A 43 5.71 -16.51 -0.07
C GLN A 43 6.82 -15.57 0.43
N ILE A 44 6.49 -14.32 0.77
CA ILE A 44 7.46 -13.37 1.33
C ILE A 44 7.89 -13.86 2.72
N ARG A 45 9.17 -14.23 2.82
CA ARG A 45 9.74 -14.79 4.05
C ARG A 45 9.96 -13.68 5.08
N ARG A 46 9.73 -14.05 6.34
CA ARG A 46 10.03 -13.24 7.52
C ARG A 46 11.12 -13.92 8.35
N PRO A 47 12.03 -13.18 9.01
CA PRO A 47 12.10 -11.72 9.10
C PRO A 47 12.43 -11.07 7.75
N LEU A 48 11.71 -10.00 7.42
CA LEU A 48 11.81 -9.26 6.17
C LEU A 48 12.55 -7.95 6.42
N ILE A 49 13.74 -7.83 5.85
CA ILE A 49 14.36 -6.53 5.60
C ILE A 49 13.78 -6.05 4.27
N VAL A 50 13.04 -4.95 4.29
CA VAL A 50 12.37 -4.42 3.10
C VAL A 50 13.43 -4.08 2.04
N PRO A 51 13.36 -4.68 0.83
CA PRO A 51 14.30 -4.38 -0.24
C PRO A 51 13.99 -3.01 -0.87
N ASP A 52 14.94 -2.46 -1.63
CA ASP A 52 14.78 -1.18 -2.33
C ASP A 52 13.83 -1.27 -3.55
N ALA A 53 13.50 -2.48 -4.02
CA ALA A 53 12.62 -2.73 -5.16
C ALA A 53 11.91 -4.10 -5.06
N GLY A 54 10.90 -4.30 -5.91
CA GLY A 54 10.14 -5.53 -6.05
C GLY A 54 8.91 -5.59 -5.14
N LEU A 55 8.17 -6.71 -5.20
CA LEU A 55 6.85 -6.86 -4.57
C LEU A 55 6.77 -6.38 -3.10
N ALA A 56 7.73 -6.75 -2.25
CA ALA A 56 7.72 -6.36 -0.85
C ALA A 56 7.90 -4.85 -0.63
N CYS A 57 8.69 -4.19 -1.49
CA CYS A 57 8.85 -2.74 -1.50
C CYS A 57 7.54 -2.07 -1.93
N ASP A 58 6.97 -2.52 -3.05
CA ASP A 58 5.81 -1.88 -3.66
C ASP A 58 4.55 -1.94 -2.79
N VAL A 59 4.32 -3.08 -2.12
CA VAL A 59 3.21 -3.25 -1.16
C VAL A 59 3.29 -2.26 0.01
N LEU A 60 4.48 -1.71 0.30
CA LEU A 60 4.71 -0.74 1.36
C LEU A 60 4.86 0.71 0.85
N TRP A 61 5.22 0.95 -0.41
CA TRP A 61 5.65 2.27 -0.89
C TRP A 61 4.94 2.81 -2.14
N SER A 62 4.23 1.98 -2.91
CA SER A 62 3.57 2.47 -4.12
C SER A 62 2.33 3.30 -3.82
N ASP A 63 2.00 4.25 -4.70
CA ASP A 63 0.90 5.20 -4.52
C ASP A 63 -0.07 5.23 -5.73
N PRO A 64 -1.38 5.39 -5.51
CA PRO A 64 -2.30 5.76 -6.60
C PRO A 64 -2.04 7.20 -7.05
N GLU A 65 -2.20 7.48 -8.35
CA GLU A 65 -2.01 8.80 -8.94
C GLU A 65 -3.20 9.19 -9.84
N GLU A 66 -3.83 10.33 -9.54
CA GLU A 66 -4.93 10.88 -10.33
C GLU A 66 -4.45 11.38 -11.69
N GLY A 67 -5.22 11.10 -12.75
CA GLY A 67 -4.85 11.45 -14.13
C GLY A 67 -3.72 10.59 -14.71
N GLY A 68 -3.12 9.73 -13.91
CA GLY A 68 -2.12 8.75 -14.32
C GLY A 68 -2.72 7.54 -15.07
N SER A 69 -1.89 6.88 -15.87
CA SER A 69 -2.26 5.65 -16.60
C SER A 69 -1.14 4.62 -16.51
N GLY A 70 -1.49 3.38 -16.21
CA GLY A 70 -0.52 2.30 -16.05
C GLY A 70 0.38 2.52 -14.83
N TRP A 71 1.64 2.10 -14.94
CA TRP A 71 2.67 2.26 -13.92
C TRP A 71 3.61 3.41 -14.29
N MET A 72 3.92 4.29 -13.35
CA MET A 72 4.84 5.41 -13.54
C MET A 72 5.87 5.43 -12.39
N GLN A 73 6.98 6.14 -12.60
CA GLN A 73 8.00 6.28 -11.54
C GLN A 73 7.48 7.20 -10.44
N SER A 74 7.67 6.78 -9.19
CA SER A 74 7.27 7.59 -8.04
C SER A 74 8.23 8.76 -7.83
N GLU A 75 7.68 9.95 -7.61
CA GLU A 75 8.46 11.14 -7.20
C GLU A 75 9.10 10.98 -5.80
N ARG A 76 8.68 9.98 -5.02
CA ARG A 76 9.34 9.61 -3.75
C ARG A 76 10.73 9.01 -3.94
N GLY A 77 11.10 8.65 -5.17
CA GLY A 77 12.36 7.98 -5.49
C GLY A 77 12.40 6.50 -5.10
N VAL A 78 11.26 5.91 -4.72
CA VAL A 78 11.10 4.49 -4.38
C VAL A 78 9.78 3.96 -4.94
N SER A 79 9.79 2.73 -5.46
CA SER A 79 8.61 2.08 -6.06
C SER A 79 7.98 2.91 -7.21
N TYR A 80 6.67 2.77 -7.40
CA TYR A 80 5.90 3.27 -8.53
C TYR A 80 4.66 4.02 -8.07
N THR A 81 4.15 4.88 -8.94
CA THR A 81 2.76 5.30 -8.90
C THR A 81 1.93 4.49 -9.90
N PHE A 82 0.62 4.41 -9.69
CA PHE A 82 -0.29 3.66 -10.55
C PHE A 82 -1.63 4.34 -10.79
N GLY A 83 -2.13 4.23 -12.02
CA GLY A 83 -3.41 4.78 -12.44
C GLY A 83 -4.62 3.92 -12.08
N GLU A 84 -5.81 4.46 -12.32
CA GLU A 84 -7.08 3.76 -12.06
C GLU A 84 -7.24 2.47 -12.88
N ASP A 85 -6.68 2.43 -14.08
CA ASP A 85 -6.68 1.24 -14.95
C ASP A 85 -5.95 0.06 -14.30
N VAL A 86 -4.87 0.34 -13.57
CA VAL A 86 -4.12 -0.66 -12.82
C VAL A 86 -4.96 -1.22 -11.69
N VAL A 87 -5.63 -0.35 -10.92
CA VAL A 87 -6.50 -0.78 -9.81
C VAL A 87 -7.60 -1.69 -10.32
N ARG A 88 -8.35 -1.27 -11.35
CA ARG A 88 -9.43 -2.08 -11.92
C ARG A 88 -8.93 -3.45 -12.37
N ARG A 89 -7.85 -3.47 -13.18
CA ARG A 89 -7.26 -4.70 -13.71
C ARG A 89 -6.78 -5.63 -12.60
N VAL A 90 -6.11 -5.13 -11.58
CA VAL A 90 -5.59 -5.96 -10.49
C VAL A 90 -6.73 -6.51 -9.64
N CYS A 91 -7.75 -5.71 -9.35
CA CYS A 91 -8.92 -6.18 -8.61
C CYS A 91 -9.64 -7.30 -9.38
N ASP A 92 -9.83 -7.15 -10.70
CA ASP A 92 -10.43 -8.19 -11.54
C ASP A 92 -9.58 -9.46 -11.60
N ASN A 93 -8.26 -9.32 -11.75
CA ASN A 93 -7.34 -10.45 -11.82
C ASN A 93 -7.25 -11.24 -10.50
N LEU A 94 -7.28 -10.53 -9.38
CA LEU A 94 -7.20 -11.13 -8.04
C LEU A 94 -8.58 -11.52 -7.49
N GLN A 95 -9.66 -11.22 -8.22
CA GLN A 95 -11.04 -11.46 -7.84
C GLN A 95 -11.42 -10.82 -6.49
N ILE A 96 -10.99 -9.57 -6.30
CA ILE A 96 -11.31 -8.75 -5.14
C ILE A 96 -12.12 -7.52 -5.56
N ASP A 97 -12.87 -6.94 -4.63
CA ASP A 97 -13.70 -5.77 -4.92
C ASP A 97 -12.94 -4.46 -4.66
N VAL A 98 -12.13 -4.44 -3.58
CA VAL A 98 -11.52 -3.21 -3.08
C VAL A 98 -10.12 -3.42 -2.51
N VAL A 99 -9.26 -2.43 -2.75
CA VAL A 99 -7.96 -2.29 -2.08
C VAL A 99 -8.09 -1.25 -0.96
N LEU A 100 -7.72 -1.61 0.26
CA LEU A 100 -7.66 -0.69 1.40
C LEU A 100 -6.20 -0.37 1.71
N ARG A 101 -5.84 0.92 1.73
CA ARG A 101 -4.46 1.35 1.93
C ARG A 101 -4.32 2.61 2.76
N ALA A 102 -3.08 3.00 3.07
CA ALA A 102 -2.79 4.19 3.88
C ALA A 102 -1.75 5.10 3.20
N HIS A 103 -0.60 5.35 3.84
CA HIS A 103 0.62 5.99 3.32
C HIS A 103 0.53 7.46 2.88
N GLN A 104 -0.60 7.92 2.33
CA GLN A 104 -0.82 9.32 1.92
C GLN A 104 -1.77 10.02 2.89
N VAL A 105 -1.42 11.24 3.29
CA VAL A 105 -2.31 12.14 4.02
C VAL A 105 -3.46 12.52 3.10
N VAL A 106 -4.70 12.45 3.61
CA VAL A 106 -5.92 12.82 2.87
C VAL A 106 -6.81 13.67 3.76
N ASP A 107 -7.46 14.68 3.19
CA ASP A 107 -8.13 15.75 3.95
C ASP A 107 -9.17 15.25 4.95
N ASN A 108 -10.00 14.29 4.55
CA ASN A 108 -11.10 13.78 5.38
C ASN A 108 -10.74 12.51 6.16
N GLY A 109 -9.44 12.16 6.27
CA GLY A 109 -8.98 10.90 6.87
C GLY A 109 -9.25 9.67 5.99
N TYR A 110 -10.03 9.81 4.91
CA TYR A 110 -10.15 8.81 3.86
C TYR A 110 -10.37 9.46 2.48
N ALA A 111 -10.02 8.74 1.41
CA ALA A 111 -10.28 9.12 0.03
C ALA A 111 -10.56 7.90 -0.85
N PHE A 112 -11.51 8.04 -1.78
CA PHE A 112 -11.82 7.01 -2.77
C PHE A 112 -11.03 7.24 -4.06
N PHE A 113 -10.66 6.16 -4.72
CA PHE A 113 -9.99 6.16 -6.02
C PHE A 113 -10.53 5.04 -6.91
N ALA A 114 -10.40 5.18 -8.24
CA ALA A 114 -10.80 4.17 -9.24
C ALA A 114 -12.22 3.62 -9.01
N GLU A 115 -13.22 4.50 -9.04
CA GLU A 115 -14.64 4.14 -8.83
C GLU A 115 -14.88 3.40 -7.50
N ARG A 116 -14.18 3.82 -6.44
CA ARG A 116 -14.25 3.26 -5.09
C ARG A 116 -13.67 1.84 -4.95
N ARG A 117 -12.92 1.35 -5.95
CA ARG A 117 -12.16 0.09 -5.86
C ARG A 117 -10.83 0.24 -5.13
N LEU A 118 -10.45 1.46 -4.76
CA LEU A 118 -9.38 1.71 -3.79
C LEU A 118 -9.81 2.77 -2.79
N VAL A 119 -9.46 2.56 -1.53
CA VAL A 119 -9.66 3.52 -0.44
C VAL A 119 -8.34 3.77 0.27
N THR A 120 -7.93 5.03 0.32
CA THR A 120 -6.86 5.50 1.20
C THR A 120 -7.47 5.89 2.54
N ILE A 121 -6.90 5.42 3.65
CA ILE A 121 -7.29 5.71 5.03
C ILE A 121 -6.07 6.24 5.77
N PHE A 122 -6.21 7.38 6.43
CA PHE A 122 -5.15 8.05 7.15
C PHE A 122 -5.66 8.55 8.50
N SER A 123 -5.17 7.96 9.59
CA SER A 123 -5.77 8.14 10.93
C SER A 123 -5.01 9.07 11.88
N ALA A 124 -4.04 9.82 11.38
CA ALA A 124 -3.37 10.86 12.16
C ALA A 124 -3.92 12.24 11.80
N SER A 125 -4.87 12.75 12.60
CA SER A 125 -5.43 14.09 12.41
C SER A 125 -4.37 15.18 12.66
N ASN A 126 -4.49 16.32 11.97
CA ASN A 126 -3.53 17.42 12.06
C ASN A 126 -2.09 16.92 11.90
N TYR A 127 -1.82 16.15 10.83
CA TYR A 127 -0.57 15.42 10.68
C TYR A 127 0.64 16.34 10.87
N CYS A 128 1.54 15.95 11.76
CA CYS A 128 2.72 16.74 12.17
C CYS A 128 2.46 18.18 12.64
N GLY A 129 1.20 18.60 12.85
CA GLY A 129 0.85 20.00 13.13
C GLY A 129 0.93 20.92 11.92
N GLU A 130 1.11 20.38 10.72
CA GLU A 130 1.29 21.13 9.47
C GLU A 130 0.10 20.99 8.51
N PHE A 131 -0.69 19.93 8.67
CA PHE A 131 -1.86 19.64 7.86
C PHE A 131 -3.14 19.93 8.63
N THR A 132 -4.25 20.18 7.94
CA THR A 132 -5.58 20.38 8.57
C THR A 132 -6.49 19.15 8.41
N ASN A 133 -5.89 17.99 8.13
CA ASN A 133 -6.61 16.75 7.83
C ASN A 133 -7.30 16.15 9.06
N SER A 134 -8.40 15.43 8.80
CA SER A 134 -9.06 14.54 9.77
C SER A 134 -8.35 13.18 9.85
N GLY A 135 -8.74 12.36 10.83
CA GLY A 135 -8.24 10.99 11.02
C GLY A 135 -9.36 9.95 10.95
#